data_AF-A0A9P8V6Q3-F1
#
_entry.id   AF-A0A9P8V6Q3-F1
#
_cell.length_a   1.000
_cell.length_b   1.000
_cell.length_c   1.000
_cell.angle_alpha   90.00
_cell.angle_beta   90.00
_cell.angle_gamma   90.00
#
_symmetry.space_group_name_H-M   'P 1'
#
loop_
_entity.id
_entity.type
_entity.pdbx_description
1 polymer ?
#
loop_
_entity_poly.entity_id
_entity_poly.type
_entity_poly.pdbx_seq_one_letter_code
_entity_poly.pdbx_strand_id
1 'polypeptide(L)' 'MQFSVLTVFAVMASFVAASPSHRLMPRQASTVPVGSPAMSDANGNVVAFDSTKVTKAPARRL' A
#
# COMPACT_ATOMS: atom_id res chain seq x y z
N MET A 1 -40.14 -19.61 -14.16
CA MET A 1 -39.10 -18.85 -13.43
C MET A 1 -39.11 -17.41 -13.92
N GLN A 2 -39.87 -16.52 -13.28
CA GLN A 2 -39.87 -15.10 -13.64
C GLN A 2 -38.83 -14.39 -12.76
N PHE A 3 -37.70 -14.03 -13.35
CA PHE A 3 -36.73 -13.17 -12.70
C PHE A 3 -37.34 -11.77 -12.58
N SER A 4 -37.50 -11.32 -11.34
CA SER A 4 -38.09 -10.01 -11.03
C SER A 4 -37.19 -8.89 -11.54
N VAL A 5 -37.77 -7.81 -12.07
CA VAL A 5 -37.03 -6.61 -12.54
C VAL A 5 -36.07 -6.08 -11.47
N LEU A 6 -36.41 -6.28 -10.20
CA LEU A 6 -35.56 -5.97 -9.04
C LEU A 6 -34.22 -6.73 -9.05
N THR A 7 -34.21 -7.99 -9.48
CA THR A 7 -32.97 -8.78 -9.57
C THR A 7 -32.03 -8.25 -10.64
N VAL A 8 -32.55 -7.75 -11.76
CA VAL A 8 -31.73 -7.13 -12.81
C VAL A 8 -31.13 -5.81 -12.31
N PHE A 9 -31.93 -4.99 -11.61
CA PHE A 9 -31.45 -3.73 -11.03
C PHE A 9 -30.37 -3.93 -9.96
N ALA A 10 -30.54 -4.93 -9.08
CA ALA A 10 -29.56 -5.24 -8.04
C ALA A 10 -28.21 -5.67 -8.63
N VAL A 11 -28.21 -6.45 -9.72
CA VAL A 11 -26.98 -6.85 -10.42
C VAL A 11 -26.32 -5.63 -11.06
N MET A 12 -27.06 -4.74 -11.70
CA MET A 12 -26.46 -3.55 -12.32
C MET A 12 -25.84 -2.59 -11.30
N ALA A 13 -26.45 -2.42 -10.13
CA ALA A 13 -25.92 -1.57 -9.06
C ALA A 13 -24.57 -2.08 -8.51
N SER A 14 -24.35 -3.40 -8.45
CA SER A 14 -23.09 -3.96 -7.95
C SER A 14 -21.93 -3.74 -8.93
N PHE A 15 -22.18 -3.71 -10.24
CA PHE A 15 -21.14 -3.38 -11.23
C PHE A 15 -20.68 -1.92 -11.16
N VAL A 16 -21.57 -0.99 -10.84
CA VAL A 16 -21.23 0.44 -10.71
C VAL A 16 -20.44 0.71 -9.41
N ALA A 17 -20.82 0.04 -8.31
CA ALA A 17 -20.14 0.16 -7.02
C ALA A 17 -18.77 -0.54 -6.98
N ALA A 18 -18.51 -1.51 -7.87
CA ALA A 18 -17.22 -2.21 -7.98
C ALA A 18 -16.17 -1.42 -8.79
N SER A 19 -16.39 -0.13 -9.04
CA SER A 19 -15.34 0.72 -9.59
C SER A 19 -14.18 0.76 -8.58
N PRO A 20 -12.96 0.30 -8.94
CA PRO A 20 -11.83 0.26 -8.03
C PRO A 20 -11.34 1.69 -7.79
N SER A 21 -12.01 2.38 -6.87
CA SER A 21 -11.71 3.75 -6.44
C SER A 21 -10.43 3.80 -5.59
N HIS A 22 -9.95 2.65 -5.13
CA HIS A 22 -8.65 2.49 -4.48
C HIS A 22 -7.61 2.02 -5.49
N ARG A 23 -7.23 2.89 -6.43
CA ARG A 23 -5.93 2.72 -7.09
C ARG A 23 -4.88 2.88 -6.01
N LEU A 24 -4.32 1.76 -5.55
CA LEU A 24 -3.07 1.77 -4.82
C LEU A 24 -2.08 2.53 -5.71
N MET A 25 -1.67 3.74 -5.28
CA MET A 25 -0.64 4.47 -6.01
C MET A 25 0.55 3.51 -6.13
N PRO A 26 1.13 3.35 -7.34
CA PRO A 26 2.33 2.55 -7.49
C PRO A 26 3.35 3.06 -6.48
N ARG A 27 3.88 2.18 -5.63
CA ARG A 27 5.05 2.53 -4.81
C ARG A 27 6.11 3.06 -5.78
N GLN A 28 6.72 4.21 -5.44
CA GLN A 28 7.81 4.75 -6.23
C GLN A 28 8.82 3.63 -6.49
N ALA A 29 9.24 3.48 -7.75
CA ALA A 29 10.26 2.49 -8.10
C ALA A 29 11.50 2.75 -7.24
N SER A 30 11.84 1.80 -6.37
CA SER A 30 12.98 1.94 -5.48
C SER A 30 14.25 1.99 -6.31
N THR A 31 14.94 3.13 -6.30
CA THR A 31 16.31 3.26 -6.81
C THR A 31 17.33 2.62 -5.86
N VAL A 32 16.90 2.17 -4.68
CA VAL A 32 17.76 1.50 -3.69
C VAL A 32 17.83 0.00 -4.00
N PRO A 33 19.05 -0.59 -4.12
CA PRO A 33 19.22 -2.02 -4.33
C PRO A 33 18.61 -2.86 -3.19
N VAL A 34 18.04 -4.02 -3.53
CA VAL A 34 17.29 -4.92 -2.62
C VAL A 34 18.09 -5.50 -1.44
N GLY A 35 19.40 -5.27 -1.37
CA GLY A 35 20.25 -5.66 -0.23
C GLY A 35 20.93 -4.49 0.49
N SER A 36 20.63 -3.25 0.10
CA SER A 36 21.21 -2.06 0.72
C SER A 36 20.37 -1.59 1.92
N PRO A 37 21.00 -1.03 2.97
CA PRO A 37 20.27 -0.45 4.08
C PRO A 37 19.36 0.69 3.60
N ALA A 38 18.07 0.58 3.91
CA ALA A 38 17.06 1.53 3.49
C ALA A 38 15.97 1.73 4.56
N MET A 39 15.35 2.90 4.58
CA MET A 39 14.23 3.25 5.44
C MET A 39 13.09 3.89 4.64
N SER A 40 11.88 3.92 5.20
CA SER A 40 10.75 4.64 4.61
C SER A 40 10.67 6.07 5.14
N ASP A 41 10.51 7.05 4.26
CA ASP A 41 10.25 8.44 4.65
C ASP A 41 8.77 8.68 5.01
N ALA A 42 8.43 9.90 5.42
CA ALA A 42 7.07 10.28 5.81
C ALA A 42 6.05 10.20 4.66
N ASN A 43 6.52 10.20 3.41
CA ASN A 43 5.72 10.11 2.20
C ASN A 43 5.59 8.65 1.70
N GLY A 44 6.27 7.70 2.35
CA GLY A 44 6.27 6.29 1.99
C GLY A 44 7.30 5.90 0.92
N ASN A 45 8.27 6.77 0.61
CA ASN A 45 9.35 6.47 -0.31
C ASN A 45 10.47 5.70 0.38
N VAL A 46 11.15 4.84 -0.37
CA VAL A 46 12.33 4.10 0.09
C VAL A 46 13.57 4.98 -0.08
N VAL A 47 14.25 5.29 1.02
CA VAL A 47 15.44 6.13 1.07
C VAL A 47 16.61 5.32 1.60
N ALA A 48 17.76 5.36 0.92
CA ALA A 48 18.98 4.71 1.38
C ALA A 48 19.55 5.43 2.60
N PHE A 49 20.15 4.66 3.52
CA PHE A 49 20.90 5.24 4.64
C PHE A 49 22.24 4.53 4.82
N ASP A 50 23.19 5.23 5.43
CA ASP A 50 24.50 4.69 5.78
C ASP A 50 24.42 3.98 7.14
N SER A 51 24.45 2.65 7.13
CA SER A 51 24.35 1.83 8.33
C SER A 51 25.56 1.95 9.26
N THR A 52 26.72 2.40 8.76
CA THR A 52 27.94 2.55 9.57
C THR A 52 27.83 3.72 10.55
N LYS A 53 26.94 4.68 10.27
CA LYS A 53 26.70 5.86 11.11
C LYS A 53 25.55 5.66 12.10
N VAL A 54 24.91 4.50 12.11
CA VAL A 54 23.76 4.20 12.97
C VAL A 54 24.21 3.35 14.15
N THR A 55 23.92 3.81 15.36
CA THR A 55 24.16 3.05 16.60
C THR A 55 22.84 2.67 17.25
N LYS A 56 22.75 1.45 17.77
CA LYS A 56 21.57 0.97 18.52
C LYS A 56 21.68 1.44 19.96
N ALA A 57 20.69 2.20 20.44
CA ALA A 57 20.61 2.56 21.85
C ALA A 57 20.35 1.32 22.72
N PRO A 58 20.90 1.25 23.95
CA PRO A 58 20.62 0.16 24.87
C PRO A 58 19.12 0.12 25.20
N ALA A 59 18.57 -1.09 25.31
CA ALA A 59 17.17 -1.28 25.65
C ALA A 59 16.88 -0.67 27.04
N ARG A 60 16.04 0.35 27.09
CA ARG A 60 15.56 0.94 28.35
C ARG A 60 14.65 -0.07 29.03
N ARG A 61 15.15 -0.74 30.08
CA ARG A 61 14.28 -1.50 30.99
C ARG A 61 13.43 -0.48 31.75
N LEU A 62 12.11 -0.54 31.53
CA LEU A 62 11.11 0.19 32.31
C LEU A 62 10.69 -0.65 33.51
#